data_AF-A0AA35N541-F1
#
_entry.id   AF-A0AA35N541-F1
#
_cell.length_a   1.000
_cell.length_b   1.000
_cell.length_c   1.000
_cell.angle_alpha   90.00
_cell.angle_beta   90.00
_cell.angle_gamma   90.00
#
_symmetry.space_group_name_H-M   'P 1'
#
loop_
_entity.id
_entity.type
_entity.pdbx_description
1 polymer ?
#
loop_
_entity_poly.entity_id
_entity_poly.type
_entity_poly.pdbx_seq_one_letter_code
_entity_poly.pdbx_strand_id
1 'polypeptide(L)'
;MISGTTREYRGVQSGALRIHALEKAVASNERSLTSTRKGFKEGGTSTNSDVLNAEELLFDARHDLFEAKLNYLMSRLRLASSVGSLGDDDIQQVNDYLGPELMVSN
;
A
#
# COMPACT_ATOMS: atom_id res chain seq x y z
N MET A 1 0.28 29.62 -7.04
CA MET A 1 1.17 28.51 -7.47
C MET A 1 1.93 27.88 -6.29
N ILE A 2 2.55 28.66 -5.40
CA ILE A 2 3.34 28.14 -4.25
C ILE A 2 2.52 27.26 -3.27
N SER A 3 1.24 27.57 -3.03
CA SER A 3 0.41 26.81 -2.07
C SER A 3 0.07 25.37 -2.49
N GLY A 4 0.10 25.07 -3.79
CA GLY A 4 -0.13 23.72 -4.31
C GLY A 4 1.10 22.82 -4.11
N THR A 5 2.28 23.34 -4.45
CA THR A 5 3.57 22.64 -4.32
C THR A 5 3.87 22.23 -2.87
N THR A 6 3.58 23.10 -1.89
CA THR A 6 3.77 22.79 -0.47
C THR A 6 2.81 21.71 0.04
N ARG A 7 1.60 21.64 -0.50
CA ARG A 7 0.60 20.61 -0.15
C ARG A 7 1.02 19.26 -0.70
N GLU A 8 1.44 19.20 -1.96
CA GLU A 8 1.91 17.96 -2.59
C GLU A 8 3.22 17.46 -1.96
N TYR A 9 4.17 18.35 -1.64
CA TYR A 9 5.39 17.97 -0.92
C TYR A 9 5.10 17.34 0.45
N ARG A 10 4.16 17.92 1.22
CA ARG A 10 3.72 17.34 2.49
C ARG A 10 2.96 16.02 2.29
N GLY A 11 2.20 15.87 1.20
CA GLY A 11 1.53 14.63 0.81
C GLY A 11 2.51 13.51 0.46
N VAL A 12 3.60 13.83 -0.24
CA VAL A 12 4.69 12.87 -0.52
C VAL A 12 5.38 12.45 0.78
N GLN A 13 5.72 13.41 1.65
CA GLN A 13 6.44 13.12 2.89
C GLN A 13 5.58 12.32 3.89
N SER A 14 4.30 12.67 4.04
CA SER A 14 3.37 11.91 4.89
C SER A 14 2.98 10.57 4.26
N GLY A 15 2.90 10.50 2.92
CA GLY A 15 2.65 9.29 2.16
C GLY A 15 3.71 8.22 2.38
N ALA A 16 5.00 8.58 2.35
CA ALA A 16 6.09 7.64 2.61
C ALA A 16 6.03 7.03 4.02
N LEU A 17 5.74 7.85 5.04
CA LEU A 17 5.55 7.38 6.41
C LEU A 17 4.32 6.47 6.54
N ARG A 18 3.22 6.81 5.85
CA ARG A 18 2.00 6.00 5.81
C ARG A 18 2.24 4.64 5.16
N ILE A 19 2.97 4.59 4.04
CA ILE A 19 3.37 3.33 3.39
C ILE A 19 4.15 2.47 4.37
N HIS A 20 5.17 3.01 5.02
CA HIS A 20 5.98 2.25 5.97
C HIS A 20 5.18 1.71 7.17
N ALA A 21 4.22 2.49 7.68
CA ALA A 21 3.32 2.05 8.73
C ALA A 21 2.42 0.89 8.27
N LEU A 22 1.88 0.98 7.04
CA LEU A 22 1.03 -0.04 6.44
C LEU A 22 1.80 -1.32 6.12
N GLU A 23 3.06 -1.23 5.68
CA GLU A 23 3.94 -2.40 5.51
C GLU A 23 4.12 -3.16 6.84
N LYS A 24 4.34 -2.44 7.94
CA LYS A 24 4.40 -3.04 9.27
C LYS A 24 3.06 -3.65 9.70
N ALA A 25 1.95 -3.00 9.39
CA ALA A 25 0.61 -3.51 9.68
C ALA A 25 0.34 -4.82 8.93
N VAL A 26 0.65 -4.87 7.63
CA VAL A 26 0.54 -6.10 6.81
C VAL A 26 1.39 -7.21 7.41
N ALA A 27 2.67 -6.96 7.70
CA ALA A 27 3.56 -7.97 8.30
C ALA A 27 3.04 -8.46 9.67
N SER A 28 2.41 -7.59 10.46
CA SER A 28 1.77 -7.97 11.72
C SER A 28 0.55 -8.85 11.50
N ASN A 29 -0.32 -8.49 10.55
CA ASN A 29 -1.52 -9.25 10.21
C ASN A 29 -1.19 -10.63 9.62
N GLU A 30 -0.12 -10.75 8.83
CA GLU A 30 0.38 -12.04 8.35
C GLU A 30 0.81 -12.98 9.48
N ARG A 31 1.52 -12.44 10.49
CA ARG A 31 1.90 -13.20 11.68
C ARG A 31 0.67 -13.59 12.49
N SER A 32 -0.30 -12.69 12.63
CA SER A 32 -1.56 -12.96 13.32
C SER A 32 -2.32 -14.10 12.65
N LEU A 33 -2.53 -14.02 11.33
CA LEU A 33 -3.15 -15.08 10.54
C LEU A 33 -2.42 -16.42 10.69
N THR A 34 -1.08 -16.40 10.64
CA THR A 34 -0.27 -17.60 10.83
C THR A 34 -0.51 -18.23 12.20
N SER A 35 -0.59 -17.41 13.26
CA SER A 35 -0.88 -17.87 14.61
C SER A 35 -2.30 -18.43 14.75
N THR A 36 -3.31 -17.73 14.23
CA THR A 36 -4.71 -18.17 14.26
C THR A 36 -4.90 -19.48 13.51
N ARG A 37 -4.24 -19.61 12.34
CA ARG A 37 -4.26 -20.85 11.55
C ARG A 37 -3.58 -22.01 12.29
N LYS A 38 -2.50 -21.76 13.04
CA LYS A 38 -1.89 -22.77 13.92
C LYS A 38 -2.81 -23.15 15.07
N GLY A 39 -3.43 -22.19 15.75
CA GLY A 39 -4.40 -22.43 16.83
C GLY A 39 -5.59 -23.28 16.38
N PHE A 40 -6.11 -23.01 15.18
CA PHE A 40 -7.17 -23.82 14.56
C PHE A 40 -6.72 -25.26 14.25
N LYS A 41 -5.52 -25.44 13.68
CA LYS A 41 -5.01 -26.76 13.28
C LYS A 41 -4.53 -27.63 14.44
N GLU A 42 -3.89 -27.04 15.44
CA GLU A 42 -3.10 -27.78 16.44
C GLU A 42 -3.74 -27.81 17.84
N GLY A 43 -4.67 -26.89 18.16
CA GLY A 43 -5.17 -26.74 19.53
C GLY A 43 -6.67 -26.53 19.70
N GLY A 44 -7.44 -26.32 18.61
CA GLY A 44 -8.86 -25.97 18.69
C GLY A 44 -9.14 -24.65 19.41
N THR A 45 -8.10 -23.85 19.69
CA THR A 45 -8.17 -22.55 20.39
C THR A 45 -8.59 -21.40 19.48
N SER A 46 -8.64 -21.64 18.18
CA SER A 46 -9.20 -20.74 17.18
C SER A 46 -10.20 -21.50 16.33
N THR A 47 -11.22 -20.81 15.86
CA THR A 47 -12.29 -21.36 15.01
C THR A 47 -12.06 -21.02 13.54
N ASN A 48 -12.83 -21.62 12.64
CA ASN A 48 -12.80 -21.28 11.20
C ASN A 48 -13.14 -19.78 10.99
N SER A 49 -14.11 -19.25 11.75
CA SER A 49 -14.47 -17.84 11.70
C SER A 49 -13.34 -16.91 12.11
N ASP A 50 -12.52 -17.29 13.09
CA ASP A 50 -11.36 -16.50 13.51
C ASP A 50 -10.28 -16.43 12.41
N VAL A 51 -10.08 -17.55 11.70
CA VAL A 51 -9.16 -17.61 10.55
C VAL A 51 -9.67 -16.70 9.43
N LEU A 52 -10.95 -16.79 9.08
CA LEU A 52 -11.56 -15.95 8.04
C LEU A 52 -11.46 -14.45 8.38
N ASN A 53 -11.76 -14.08 9.63
CA ASN A 53 -11.62 -12.70 10.10
C ASN A 53 -10.15 -12.22 10.04
N ALA A 54 -9.18 -13.08 10.39
CA ALA A 54 -7.76 -12.72 10.28
C ALA A 54 -7.30 -12.58 8.80
N GLU A 55 -7.90 -13.34 7.88
CA GLU A 55 -7.67 -13.20 6.44
C GLU A 55 -8.25 -11.90 5.89
N GLU A 56 -9.47 -11.53 6.31
CA GLU A 56 -10.11 -10.25 5.96
C GLU A 56 -9.25 -9.07 6.40
N LEU A 57 -8.81 -9.05 7.67
CA LEU A 57 -7.92 -8.00 8.19
C LEU A 57 -6.58 -7.92 7.44
N LEU A 58 -6.04 -9.05 6.97
CA LEU A 58 -4.84 -9.05 6.14
C LEU A 58 -5.11 -8.48 4.75
N PHE A 59 -6.26 -8.80 4.16
CA PHE A 59 -6.66 -8.29 2.87
C PHE A 59 -6.85 -6.76 2.91
N ASP A 60 -7.56 -6.25 3.90
CA ASP A 60 -7.78 -4.80 4.08
C ASP A 60 -6.46 -4.05 4.25
N ALA A 61 -5.54 -4.56 5.09
CA ALA A 61 -4.23 -3.95 5.28
C ALA A 61 -3.40 -3.91 3.98
N ARG A 62 -3.51 -4.95 3.14
CA ARG A 62 -2.84 -4.98 1.83
C ARG A 62 -3.48 -4.01 0.84
N HIS A 63 -4.80 -3.90 0.86
CA HIS A 63 -5.53 -2.93 0.05
C HIS A 63 -5.14 -1.49 0.42
N ASP A 64 -5.15 -1.16 1.71
CA ASP A 64 -4.73 0.15 2.21
C ASP A 64 -3.28 0.49 1.82
N LEU A 65 -2.38 -0.49 1.90
CA LEU A 65 -0.98 -0.32 1.46
C LEU A 65 -0.90 -0.01 -0.04
N PHE A 66 -1.68 -0.71 -0.86
CA PHE A 66 -1.72 -0.47 -2.29
C PHE A 66 -2.25 0.93 -2.63
N GLU A 67 -3.35 1.35 -1.99
CA GLU A 67 -3.91 2.68 -2.17
C GLU A 67 -2.92 3.78 -1.73
N ALA A 68 -2.23 3.58 -0.60
CA ALA A 68 -1.22 4.52 -0.11
C ALA A 68 -0.04 4.66 -1.09
N LYS A 69 0.41 3.54 -1.67
CA LYS A 69 1.46 3.54 -2.71
C LYS A 69 1.02 4.30 -3.95
N LEU A 70 -0.20 4.06 -4.44
CA LEU A 70 -0.76 4.79 -5.60
C LEU A 70 -0.83 6.30 -5.34
N ASN A 71 -1.36 6.69 -4.19
CA ASN A 71 -1.49 8.11 -3.82
C ASN A 71 -0.12 8.79 -3.73
N TYR A 72 0.89 8.12 -3.17
CA TYR A 72 2.26 8.64 -3.11
C TYR A 72 2.86 8.86 -4.50
N LEU A 73 2.72 7.89 -5.41
CA LEU A 73 3.21 8.00 -6.79
C LEU A 73 2.51 9.15 -7.52
N MET A 74 1.20 9.28 -7.37
CA MET A 74 0.42 10.35 -7.98
C MET A 74 0.86 11.74 -7.48
N SER A 75 1.06 11.90 -6.17
CA SER A 75 1.59 13.15 -5.60
C SER A 75 3.02 13.44 -6.07
N ARG A 76 3.86 12.42 -6.27
CA ARG A 76 5.20 12.56 -6.84
C ARG A 76 5.16 13.05 -8.29
N LEU A 77 4.31 12.46 -9.13
CA LEU A 77 4.12 12.87 -10.53
C LEU A 77 3.58 14.31 -10.63
N ARG A 78 2.59 14.66 -9.81
CA ARG A 78 2.05 16.04 -9.74
C ARG A 78 3.12 17.05 -9.33
N LEU A 79 3.95 16.69 -8.35
CA LEU A 79 5.08 17.54 -7.94
C LEU A 79 6.07 17.72 -9.09
N ALA A 80 6.48 16.64 -9.76
CA ALA A 80 7.40 16.69 -10.91
C ALA A 80 6.84 17.53 -12.08
N SER A 81 5.54 17.40 -12.38
CA SER A 81 4.86 18.24 -13.38
C SER A 81 4.86 19.72 -13.00
N SER A 82 4.63 20.04 -11.71
CA SER A 82 4.58 21.43 -11.24
C SER A 82 5.92 22.19 -11.30
N VAL A 83 7.05 21.47 -11.28
CA VAL A 83 8.39 22.05 -11.40
C VAL A 83 8.95 21.96 -12.83
N GLY A 84 8.16 21.46 -13.79
CA GLY A 84 8.58 21.29 -15.19
C GLY A 84 9.64 20.19 -15.40
N SER A 85 9.82 19.30 -14.43
CA SER A 85 10.83 18.23 -14.42
C SER A 85 10.29 16.88 -14.90
N LEU A 86 8.99 16.77 -15.19
CA LEU A 86 8.36 15.50 -15.55
C LEU A 86 8.90 15.03 -16.91
N GLY A 87 9.82 14.07 -16.86
CA GLY A 87 10.34 13.37 -18.04
C GLY A 87 9.79 11.96 -18.13
N ASP A 88 10.01 11.31 -19.28
CA ASP A 88 9.59 9.93 -19.53
C ASP A 88 10.22 8.93 -18.52
N ASP A 89 11.42 9.22 -18.00
CA ASP A 89 12.12 8.42 -16.99
C ASP A 89 11.38 8.36 -15.64
N ASP A 90 10.74 9.47 -15.23
CA ASP A 90 9.95 9.51 -13.99
C ASP A 90 8.68 8.67 -14.12
N ILE A 91 8.05 8.69 -15.31
CA ILE A 91 6.89 7.88 -15.62
C ILE A 91 7.28 6.40 -15.66
N GLN A 92 8.43 6.07 -16.26
CA GLN A 92 8.93 4.71 -16.34
C GLN A 92 9.24 4.13 -14.95
N GLN A 93 9.89 4.89 -14.05
CA GLN A 93 10.13 4.45 -12.66
C GLN A 93 8.84 4.18 -11.88
N VAL A 94 7.80 5.00 -12.08
CA VAL A 94 6.50 4.77 -11.46
C VAL A 94 5.85 3.49 -12.01
N ASN A 95 5.94 3.29 -13.33
CA ASN A 95 5.40 2.11 -13.99
C ASN A 95 6.10 0.82 -13.52
N ASP A 96 7.42 0.85 -13.42
CA ASP A 96 8.22 -0.28 -12.92
C ASP A 96 7.92 -0.57 -11.44
N TYR A 97 7.62 0.45 -10.64
CA TYR A 97 7.22 0.29 -9.23
C TYR A 97 5.82 -0.32 -9.07
N LEU A 98 4.90 -0.06 -10.01
CA LEU A 98 3.54 -0.62 -10.00
C LEU A 98 3.50 -2.10 -10.41
N GLY A 99 4.57 -2.60 -11.03
CA GLY A 99 4.67 -3.97 -11.48
C GLY A 99 3.92 -4.21 -12.80
N PRO A 100 3.77 -5.48 -13.22
CA PRO A 100 3.21 -5.81 -14.52
C PRO A 100 1.78 -5.30 -14.67
N GLU A 101 1.45 -4.86 -15.88
CA GLU A 101 0.13 -4.37 -16.26
C GLU A 101 -0.94 -5.38 -15.79
N LEU A 102 -1.83 -4.93 -14.91
CA LEU A 102 -2.98 -5.73 -14.52
C LEU A 102 -3.84 -5.89 -15.76
N MET A 103 -3.84 -7.08 -16.36
CA MET A 103 -4.77 -7.42 -17.44
C MET A 103 -6.20 -7.36 -16.91
N VAL A 104 -6.80 -6.18 -16.94
CA VAL A 104 -8.23 -6.01 -16.70
C VAL A 104 -8.92 -6.53 -17.95
N SER A 105 -9.25 -7.82 -17.93
CA SER A 105 -10.15 -8.41 -18.92
C SER A 105 -11.50 -7.69 -18.79
N ASN A 106 -11.87 -6.96 -19.85
CA ASN A 106 -13.18 -6.33 -20.01
C ASN A 106 -14.24 -7.37 -20.38
#